data_AF-A0A6P8VNG4-F1
#
_entry.id   AF-A0A6P8VNG4-F1
#
_cell.length_a   1.000
_cell.length_b   1.000
_cell.length_c   1.000
_cell.angle_alpha   90.00
_cell.angle_beta   90.00
_cell.angle_gamma   90.00
#
_symmetry.space_group_name_H-M   'P 1'
#
loop_
_entity.id
_entity.type
_entity.pdbx_description
1 polymer ?
#
loop_
_entity_poly.entity_id
_entity_poly.type
_entity_poly.pdbx_seq_one_letter_code
_entity_poly.pdbx_strand_id
1 'polypeptide(L)'
;MEKKDGKIHIGTDIWLREEVWRKIDSTTKDSLFVKELAVAIWGTAELMGRSVSGKDCPSKTTEAKPPLTPCKLGTVKECFRGWLIKQNMEKTEREKREKLSGYLISQKIQDLLKKGKKQLK
;
A
#
# COMPACT_ATOMS: atom_id res chain seq x y z
N MET A 1 4.84 0.53 17.80
CA MET A 1 3.46 0.39 17.28
C MET A 1 2.53 0.40 18.48
N GLU A 2 1.67 1.41 18.58
CA GLU A 2 0.69 1.52 19.66
C GLU A 2 -0.53 0.65 19.34
N LYS A 3 -1.16 0.05 20.36
CA LYS A 3 -2.40 -0.71 20.23
C LYS A 3 -3.49 -0.04 21.05
N LYS A 4 -4.64 0.22 20.44
CA LYS A 4 -5.80 0.82 21.11
C LYS A 4 -7.08 0.24 20.54
N ASP A 5 -7.95 -0.29 21.40
CA ASP A 5 -9.29 -0.77 21.05
C ASP A 5 -9.29 -1.81 19.89
N GLY A 6 -8.38 -2.80 19.95
CA GLY A 6 -8.24 -3.81 18.88
C GLY A 6 -7.72 -3.26 17.54
N LYS A 7 -7.21 -2.02 17.52
CA LYS A 7 -6.53 -1.41 16.38
C LYS A 7 -5.05 -1.20 16.68
N ILE A 8 -4.23 -1.29 15.65
CA ILE A 8 -2.78 -1.09 15.66
C ILE A 8 -2.48 0.20 14.92
N HIS A 9 -1.73 1.07 15.58
CA HIS A 9 -1.16 2.29 15.01
C HIS A 9 0.13 1.95 14.27
N ILE A 10 0.10 2.18 12.97
CA ILE A 10 1.20 1.87 12.03
C ILE A 10 1.98 3.12 11.59
N GLY A 11 1.59 4.31 12.07
CA GLY A 11 2.25 5.59 11.83
C GLY A 11 1.37 6.61 11.12
N THR A 12 1.77 7.89 11.17
CA THR A 12 1.08 9.04 10.52
C THR A 12 -0.42 9.11 10.82
N ASP A 13 -0.80 8.84 12.08
CA ASP A 13 -2.20 8.78 12.52
C ASP A 13 -3.06 7.70 11.82
N ILE A 14 -2.44 6.66 11.26
CA ILE A 14 -3.15 5.56 10.60
C ILE A 14 -3.36 4.40 11.58
N TRP A 15 -4.63 4.02 11.73
CA TRP A 15 -5.07 2.93 12.59
C TRP A 15 -5.63 1.78 11.74
N LEU A 16 -5.06 0.59 11.89
CA LEU A 16 -5.56 -0.64 11.26
C LEU A 16 -6.19 -1.56 12.29
N ARG A 17 -7.14 -2.39 11.89
CA ARG A 17 -7.60 -3.48 12.76
C ARG A 17 -6.46 -4.46 13.02
N GLU A 18 -6.33 -4.93 14.26
CA GLU A 18 -5.29 -5.88 14.64
C GLU A 18 -5.36 -7.17 13.81
N GLU A 19 -6.56 -7.68 13.55
CA GLU A 19 -6.79 -8.84 12.67
C GLU A 19 -6.18 -8.67 11.27
N VAL A 20 -6.40 -7.50 10.65
CA VAL A 20 -5.89 -7.16 9.33
C VAL A 20 -4.38 -7.01 9.38
N TRP A 21 -3.87 -6.28 10.37
CA TRP A 21 -2.43 -6.14 10.55
C TRP A 21 -1.74 -7.49 10.78
N ARG A 22 -2.32 -8.38 11.61
CA ARG A 22 -1.76 -9.71 11.87
C ARG A 22 -1.70 -10.55 10.60
N LYS A 23 -2.74 -10.46 9.76
CA LYS A 23 -2.76 -11.13 8.45
C LYS A 23 -1.67 -10.59 7.52
N ILE A 24 -1.42 -9.28 7.53
CA ILE A 24 -0.37 -8.63 6.76
C ILE A 24 1.02 -8.96 7.32
N ASP A 25 1.26 -8.87 8.62
CA ASP A 25 2.55 -9.20 9.23
C ASP A 25 2.92 -10.68 9.04
N SER A 26 1.91 -11.56 8.99
CA SER A 26 2.08 -13.00 8.77
C SER A 26 2.36 -13.39 7.32
N THR A 27 2.28 -12.50 6.33
CA THR A 27 2.65 -12.86 4.96
C THR A 27 4.16 -12.93 4.81
N THR A 28 4.65 -13.92 4.05
CA THR A 28 6.06 -14.07 3.65
C THR A 28 6.39 -13.45 2.28
N LYS A 29 5.38 -12.96 1.54
CA LYS A 29 5.55 -12.41 0.19
C LYS A 29 5.49 -10.88 0.20
N ASP A 30 6.50 -10.23 -0.36
CA ASP A 30 6.58 -8.75 -0.44
C ASP A 30 5.36 -8.16 -1.12
N SER A 31 4.98 -8.76 -2.26
CA SER A 31 3.80 -8.36 -3.02
C SER A 31 2.55 -8.42 -2.16
N LEU A 32 2.36 -9.46 -1.36
CA LEU A 32 1.15 -9.60 -0.55
C LEU A 32 1.15 -8.57 0.58
N PHE A 33 2.28 -8.46 1.29
CA PHE A 33 2.45 -7.50 2.38
C PHE A 33 2.16 -6.08 1.92
N VAL A 34 2.84 -5.61 0.86
CA VAL A 34 2.71 -4.24 0.37
C VAL A 34 1.31 -3.97 -0.20
N LYS A 35 0.73 -4.93 -0.94
CA LYS A 35 -0.60 -4.78 -1.54
C LYS A 35 -1.71 -4.72 -0.49
N GLU A 36 -1.66 -5.60 0.50
CA GLU A 36 -2.67 -5.64 1.57
C GLU A 36 -2.50 -4.46 2.53
N LEU A 37 -1.26 -4.06 2.84
CA LEU A 37 -0.97 -2.86 3.62
C LEU A 37 -1.48 -1.60 2.91
N ALA A 38 -1.28 -1.50 1.60
CA ALA A 38 -1.85 -0.40 0.82
C ALA A 38 -3.40 -0.41 0.88
N VAL A 39 -4.04 -1.56 0.71
CA VAL A 39 -5.50 -1.66 0.86
C VAL A 39 -5.95 -1.30 2.27
N ALA A 40 -5.18 -1.63 3.30
CA ALA A 40 -5.51 -1.30 4.68
C ALA A 40 -5.37 0.20 4.98
N ILE A 41 -4.33 0.86 4.44
CA ILE A 41 -4.06 2.29 4.66
C ILE A 41 -5.00 3.22 3.89
N TRP A 42 -5.27 2.90 2.62
CA TRP A 42 -6.11 3.73 1.76
C TRP A 42 -7.55 3.22 1.69
N GLY A 43 -7.79 1.92 1.86
CA GLY A 43 -9.10 1.32 1.62
C GLY A 43 -9.31 0.97 0.14
N THR A 44 -10.03 -0.11 -0.12
CA THR A 44 -10.32 -0.58 -1.50
C THR A 44 -11.06 0.48 -2.32
N ALA A 45 -12.03 1.18 -1.72
CA ALA A 45 -12.81 2.23 -2.38
C ALA A 45 -11.97 3.46 -2.72
N GLU A 46 -11.09 3.89 -1.80
CA GLU A 46 -10.21 5.05 -2.02
C GLU A 46 -9.10 4.73 -3.04
N LEU A 47 -8.58 3.48 -3.06
CA LEU A 47 -7.63 3.03 -4.07
C LEU A 47 -8.24 2.88 -5.48
N MET A 48 -9.51 2.51 -5.60
CA MET A 48 -10.21 2.53 -6.89
C MET A 48 -10.48 3.97 -7.35
N GLY A 49 -10.67 4.90 -6.41
CA GLY A 49 -10.92 6.32 -6.68
C GLY A 49 -9.67 7.20 -6.91
N ARG A 50 -8.46 6.78 -6.50
CA ARG A 50 -7.22 7.61 -6.53
C ARG A 50 -6.04 6.92 -7.25
N SER A 51 -5.17 7.70 -7.91
CA SER A 51 -3.99 7.22 -8.69
C SER A 51 -2.67 7.39 -7.91
N VAL A 52 -1.69 6.48 -8.08
CA VAL A 52 -0.37 6.54 -7.39
C VAL A 52 0.42 7.83 -7.60
N SER A 53 0.37 8.40 -8.80
CA SER A 53 1.24 9.54 -9.14
C SER A 53 0.44 10.78 -9.54
N GLY A 54 -0.88 10.69 -9.58
CA GLY A 54 -1.72 11.77 -10.06
C GLY A 54 -1.31 12.35 -11.41
N LYS A 55 -0.66 11.52 -12.22
CA LYS A 55 -0.23 11.87 -13.56
C LYS A 55 -1.18 11.14 -14.50
N ASP A 56 -1.93 11.95 -15.22
CA ASP A 56 -2.77 11.61 -16.36
C ASP A 56 -2.20 10.44 -17.18
N CYS A 57 -3.05 9.45 -17.44
CA CYS A 57 -2.96 8.75 -18.72
C CYS A 57 -3.47 9.74 -19.79
N PRO A 58 -2.72 10.06 -20.85
CA PRO A 58 -3.13 11.00 -21.90
C PRO A 58 -4.19 10.38 -22.81
N SER A 59 -5.36 10.13 -22.26
CA SER A 59 -6.53 9.62 -22.96
C SER A 59 -7.75 9.95 -22.11
N LYS A 60 -8.39 11.07 -22.45
CA LYS A 60 -9.61 11.68 -21.90
C LYS A 60 -9.40 12.87 -20.98
N THR A 61 -9.63 14.04 -21.59
CA THR A 61 -10.13 15.31 -21.05
C THR A 61 -11.05 15.14 -19.82
N THR A 62 -10.48 14.92 -18.63
CA THR A 62 -11.20 14.97 -17.34
C THR A 62 -10.18 14.94 -16.20
N GLU A 63 -9.94 16.10 -15.60
CA GLU A 63 -9.37 16.38 -14.28
C GLU A 63 -8.31 15.42 -13.69
N ALA A 64 -7.10 15.96 -13.54
CA ALA A 64 -5.93 15.31 -12.94
C ALA A 64 -6.26 14.69 -11.58
N LYS A 65 -6.28 13.36 -11.52
CA LYS A 65 -6.41 12.61 -10.26
C LYS A 65 -5.24 12.98 -9.35
N PRO A 66 -5.39 13.22 -8.04
CA PRO A 66 -4.26 13.61 -7.18
C PRO A 66 -3.30 12.41 -6.92
N PRO A 67 -1.98 12.66 -6.77
CA PRO A 67 -0.99 11.64 -6.41
C PRO A 67 -1.28 10.99 -5.07
N LEU A 68 -0.81 9.75 -4.87
CA LEU A 68 -0.78 9.15 -3.55
C LEU A 68 0.02 10.08 -2.64
N THR A 69 -0.59 10.44 -1.51
CA THR A 69 0.01 11.36 -0.55
C THR A 69 1.38 10.82 -0.12
N PRO A 70 2.49 11.55 -0.37
CA PRO A 70 3.84 11.07 -0.08
C PRO A 70 4.02 10.71 1.40
N CYS A 71 3.24 11.33 2.28
CA CYS A 71 3.20 11.05 3.71
C CYS A 71 2.72 9.62 4.03
N LYS A 72 1.65 9.13 3.37
CA LYS A 72 1.13 7.76 3.54
C LYS A 72 2.05 6.71 2.90
N LEU A 73 2.74 7.07 1.80
CA LEU A 73 3.78 6.23 1.20
C LEU A 73 4.98 6.06 2.14
N GLY A 74 5.37 7.12 2.86
CA GLY A 74 6.38 7.05 3.91
C GLY A 74 6.04 5.99 4.96
N THR A 75 4.78 5.97 5.43
CA THR A 75 4.28 4.97 6.39
C THR A 75 4.40 3.54 5.86
N VAL A 76 4.04 3.29 4.59
CA VAL A 76 4.20 1.95 3.97
C VAL A 76 5.67 1.54 3.92
N LYS A 77 6.56 2.45 3.51
CA LYS A 77 8.00 2.17 3.43
C LYS A 77 8.58 1.85 4.80
N GLU A 78 8.25 2.64 5.81
CA GLU A 78 8.68 2.42 7.20
C GLU A 78 8.21 1.05 7.73
N CYS A 79 6.93 0.72 7.54
CA CYS A 79 6.38 -0.59 7.92
C CYS A 79 7.05 -1.73 7.16
N PHE A 80 7.25 -1.58 5.85
CA PHE A 80 7.87 -2.59 5.01
C PHE A 80 9.34 -2.81 5.36
N ARG A 81 10.08 -1.72 5.64
CA ARG A 81 11.46 -1.78 6.13
C ARG A 81 11.55 -2.51 7.46
N GLY A 82 10.67 -2.20 8.41
CA GLY A 82 10.58 -2.92 9.69
C GLY A 82 10.30 -4.41 9.51
N TRP A 83 9.38 -4.76 8.61
CA TRP A 83 9.06 -6.14 8.28
C TRP A 83 10.26 -6.87 7.64
N LEU A 84 10.99 -6.24 6.72
CA LEU A 84 12.19 -6.84 6.11
C LEU A 84 13.33 -7.07 7.11
N ILE A 85 13.49 -6.18 8.09
CA ILE A 85 14.44 -6.37 9.21
C ILE A 85 14.06 -7.62 10.01
N LYS A 86 12.77 -7.80 10.29
CA LYS A 86 12.24 -8.97 11.01
C LYS A 86 12.43 -10.28 10.23
N GLN A 87 12.42 -10.22 8.89
CA GLN A 87 12.75 -11.36 8.02
C GLN A 87 14.26 -11.67 7.94
N ASN A 88 15.10 -10.97 8.73
CA ASN A 88 16.56 -11.13 8.73
C ASN A 88 17.20 -10.95 7.33
N MET A 89 16.60 -10.11 6.48
CA MET A 89 17.08 -9.90 5.12
C MET A 89 18.35 -9.04 5.10
N GLU A 90 19.30 -9.40 4.25
CA GLU A 90 20.53 -8.62 4.03
C GLU A 90 20.23 -7.19 3.56
N LYS A 91 21.13 -6.27 3.88
CA LYS A 91 20.93 -4.83 3.61
C LYS A 91 20.71 -4.53 2.11
N THR A 92 21.46 -5.20 1.24
CA THR A 92 21.35 -5.10 -0.23
C THR A 92 20.00 -5.61 -0.75
N GLU A 93 19.53 -6.74 -0.24
CA GLU A 93 18.20 -7.29 -0.56
C GLU A 93 17.08 -6.38 -0.04
N ARG A 94 17.26 -5.79 1.13
CA ARG A 94 16.33 -4.80 1.70
C ARG A 94 16.16 -3.59 0.80
N GLU A 95 17.25 -3.01 0.32
CA GLU A 95 17.17 -1.85 -0.57
C GLU A 95 16.50 -2.17 -1.92
N LYS A 96 16.78 -3.36 -2.49
CA LYS A 96 16.09 -3.82 -3.71
C LYS A 96 14.59 -3.96 -3.47
N ARG A 97 14.19 -4.63 -2.39
CA ARG A 97 12.78 -4.84 -2.05
C ARG A 97 12.08 -3.52 -1.70
N GLU A 98 12.74 -2.61 -0.99
CA GLU A 98 12.21 -1.28 -0.68
C GLU A 98 11.93 -0.49 -1.96
N LYS A 99 12.80 -0.57 -2.98
CA LYS A 99 12.53 0.02 -4.30
C LYS A 99 11.31 -0.60 -5.00
N LEU A 100 11.08 -1.90 -4.81
CA LEU A 100 9.90 -2.59 -5.35
C LEU A 100 8.59 -2.15 -4.67
N SER A 101 8.62 -1.68 -3.43
CA SER A 101 7.40 -1.29 -2.71
C SER A 101 6.54 -0.28 -3.49
N GLY A 102 7.14 0.76 -4.08
CA GLY A 102 6.43 1.75 -4.90
C GLY A 102 5.82 1.15 -6.17
N TYR A 103 6.53 0.23 -6.81
CA TYR A 103 6.05 -0.50 -7.99
C TYR A 103 4.87 -1.43 -7.64
N LEU A 104 4.95 -2.15 -6.52
CA LEU A 104 3.91 -3.07 -6.06
C LEU A 104 2.60 -2.36 -5.72
N ILE A 105 2.68 -1.18 -5.10
CA ILE A 105 1.52 -0.32 -4.83
C ILE A 105 0.88 0.11 -6.16
N SER A 106 1.69 0.59 -7.11
CA SER A 106 1.22 0.98 -8.45
C SER A 106 0.52 -0.17 -9.19
N GLN A 107 1.09 -1.36 -9.15
CA GLN A 107 0.49 -2.58 -9.70
C GLN A 107 -0.86 -2.91 -9.05
N LYS A 108 -0.99 -2.77 -7.71
CA LYS A 108 -2.26 -3.01 -7.01
C LYS A 108 -3.34 -2.04 -7.46
N ILE A 109 -3.01 -0.76 -7.60
CA ILE A 109 -3.96 0.25 -8.08
C ILE A 109 -4.43 -0.11 -9.49
N GLN A 110 -3.51 -0.47 -10.40
CA GLN A 110 -3.89 -0.92 -11.74
C GLN A 110 -4.78 -2.18 -11.73
N ASP A 111 -4.50 -3.16 -10.88
CA ASP A 111 -5.31 -4.38 -10.75
C ASP A 111 -6.74 -4.05 -10.26
N LEU A 112 -6.85 -3.17 -9.27
CA LEU A 112 -8.13 -2.70 -8.74
C LEU A 112 -8.92 -1.91 -9.80
N LEU A 113 -8.28 -1.03 -10.56
CA LEU A 113 -8.92 -0.29 -11.66
C LEU A 113 -9.42 -1.22 -12.77
N LYS A 114 -8.62 -2.24 -13.13
CA LYS A 114 -9.04 -3.26 -14.11
C LYS A 114 -10.21 -4.09 -13.61
N LYS A 115 -10.21 -4.50 -12.33
CA LYS A 115 -11.32 -5.24 -11.71
C LYS A 115 -12.59 -4.39 -11.57
N GLY A 116 -12.47 -3.12 -11.19
CA GLY A 116 -13.60 -2.19 -11.10
C GLY A 116 -14.31 -2.01 -12.45
N LYS A 117 -13.56 -1.88 -13.55
CA LYS A 117 -14.13 -1.83 -14.91
C LYS A 117 -14.82 -3.14 -15.33
N LYS A 118 -14.44 -4.28 -14.76
CA LYS A 118 -15.01 -5.59 -15.09
C LYS A 118 -16.32 -5.88 -14.34
N GLN A 119 -16.51 -5.31 -13.15
CA GLN A 119 -17.74 -5.47 -12.36
C GLN A 119 -18.88 -4.53 -12.79
N LEU A 120 -18.63 -3.59 -13.70
CA LEU A 120 -19.65 -2.66 -14.22
C LEU A 120 -20.21 -3.12 -15.58
N LYS A 121 -20.10 -4.40 -15.91
CA LYS A 121 -20.48 -4.95 -17.22
C LYS A 121 -21.52 -6.05 -17.07
#